data_AF-A0A4U0SRK3-F1
#
_entry.id   AF-A0A4U0SRK3-F1
#
_cell.length_a   1.000
_cell.length_b   1.000
_cell.length_c   1.000
_cell.angle_alpha   90.00
_cell.angle_beta   90.00
_cell.angle_gamma   90.00
#
_symmetry.space_group_name_H-M   'P 1'
#
loop_
_entity.id
_entity.type
_entity.pdbx_description
1 polymer ?
#
loop_
_entity_poly.entity_id
_entity_poly.type
_entity_poly.pdbx_seq_one_letter_code
_entity_poly.pdbx_strand_id
1 'polypeptide(L)'
;MANDLALICDACKEPIGDGAGYLWIDNDAVAAEESAAAGRRPRDIKDDDSAESVRSYLAAGLFELPQPVRWQAHHAACDLTPEAGSYPIPAVDIRTWAELVEWTAQLMEKPWLAHTDWSYVLRGVANGDTRLIAVS
;
A
#
# COMPACT_ATOMS: atom_id res chain seq x y z
N MET A 1 -19.72 8.78 17.84
CA MET A 1 -19.78 7.52 17.07
C MET A 1 -18.73 6.61 17.67
N ALA A 2 -19.00 5.31 17.79
CA ALA A 2 -17.99 4.39 18.31
C ALA A 2 -16.84 4.28 17.29
N ASN A 3 -15.61 4.19 17.79
CA ASN A 3 -14.47 3.88 16.95
C ASN A 3 -14.43 2.35 16.84
N ASP A 4 -14.61 1.84 15.63
CA ASP A 4 -14.65 0.40 15.35
C ASP A 4 -13.30 -0.09 14.78
N LEU A 5 -12.39 0.84 14.47
CA LEU A 5 -11.05 0.58 13.95
C LEU A 5 -9.99 1.32 14.77
N ALA A 6 -8.83 0.70 14.92
CA ALA A 6 -7.64 1.31 15.50
C ALA A 6 -6.43 1.15 14.57
N LEU A 7 -5.75 2.25 14.29
CA LEU A 7 -4.49 2.26 13.54
C LEU A 7 -3.34 1.94 14.52
N ILE A 8 -2.44 1.03 14.13
CA ILE A 8 -1.32 0.59 14.95
C ILE A 8 -0.02 1.06 14.32
N CYS A 9 0.84 1.72 15.11
CA CYS A 9 2.10 2.24 14.63
C CYS A 9 3.08 1.12 14.25
N ASP A 10 3.66 1.20 13.06
CA ASP A 10 4.64 0.23 12.55
C ASP A 10 5.98 0.29 13.30
N ALA A 11 6.31 1.42 13.95
CA ALA A 11 7.53 1.60 14.72
C ALA A 11 7.40 1.12 16.18
N CYS A 12 6.48 1.70 16.95
CA CYS A 12 6.35 1.41 18.38
C CYS A 12 5.32 0.32 18.72
N LYS A 13 4.50 -0.12 17.74
CA LYS A 13 3.44 -1.13 17.91
C LYS A 13 2.31 -0.74 18.86
N GLU A 14 2.22 0.54 19.21
CA GLU A 14 1.12 1.09 20.00
C GLU A 14 0.02 1.70 19.11
N PRO A 15 -1.24 1.77 19.60
CA PRO A 15 -2.31 2.45 18.90
C PRO A 15 -1.99 3.92 18.62
N ILE A 16 -2.36 4.40 17.43
CA ILE A 16 -2.26 5.80 17.03
C ILE A 16 -3.56 6.50 17.44
N GLY A 17 -3.43 7.41 18.40
CA GLY A 17 -4.54 8.26 18.85
C GLY A 17 -4.86 9.42 17.90
N ASP A 18 -5.92 10.15 18.23
CA ASP A 18 -6.46 11.23 17.41
C ASP A 18 -5.45 12.34 17.18
N GLY A 19 -5.23 12.70 15.91
CA GLY A 19 -4.29 13.75 15.52
C GLY A 19 -2.82 13.43 15.81
N ALA A 20 -2.50 12.21 16.27
CA ALA A 20 -1.15 11.82 16.68
C ALA A 20 -0.38 11.06 15.58
N GLY A 21 -0.97 10.84 14.40
CA GLY A 21 -0.36 10.08 13.33
C GLY A 21 -1.26 9.85 12.13
N TYR A 22 -0.80 9.00 11.22
CA TYR A 22 -1.41 8.81 9.91
C TYR A 22 -1.02 7.44 9.32
N LEU A 23 -1.89 6.95 8.44
CA LEU A 23 -1.61 5.90 7.48
C LEU A 23 -1.12 6.58 6.20
N TRP A 24 0.02 6.18 5.64
CA TRP A 24 0.61 6.87 4.51
C TRP A 24 1.31 5.92 3.55
N ILE A 25 1.58 6.47 2.36
CA ILE A 25 2.40 5.83 1.35
C ILE A 25 3.36 6.87 0.76
N ASP A 26 4.53 6.40 0.35
CA ASP A 26 5.56 7.19 -0.33
C ASP A 26 5.19 7.33 -1.81
N ASN A 27 4.82 8.52 -2.27
CA ASN A 27 4.46 8.72 -3.68
C ASN A 27 5.67 8.64 -4.62
N ASP A 28 6.90 8.90 -4.14
CA ASP A 28 8.09 8.79 -4.98
C ASP A 28 8.39 7.31 -5.25
N ALA A 29 8.23 6.45 -4.24
CA ALA A 29 8.27 5.00 -4.42
C ALA A 29 7.16 4.49 -5.36
N VAL A 30 5.94 5.04 -5.23
CA VAL A 30 4.82 4.72 -6.13
C VAL A 30 5.13 5.13 -7.57
N ALA A 31 5.61 6.34 -7.80
CA ALA A 31 5.97 6.83 -9.13
C ALA A 31 7.12 6.02 -9.77
N ALA A 32 8.09 5.60 -8.95
CA ALA A 32 9.16 4.71 -9.39
C ALA A 32 8.61 3.35 -9.84
N GLU A 33 7.66 2.79 -9.09
CA GLU A 33 7.02 1.51 -9.44
C GLU A 33 6.11 1.63 -10.67
N GLU A 34 5.33 2.71 -10.80
CA GLU A 34 4.55 3.00 -12.00
C GLU A 34 5.44 3.05 -13.26
N SER A 35 6.56 3.77 -13.15
CA SER A 35 7.54 3.90 -14.24
C SER A 35 8.15 2.56 -14.62
N ALA A 36 8.52 1.76 -13.61
CA ALA A 36 9.07 0.43 -13.82
C ALA A 36 8.03 -0.51 -14.45
N ALA A 37 6.76 -0.44 -14.04
CA ALA A 37 5.68 -1.24 -14.59
C ALA A 37 5.36 -0.89 -16.05
N ALA A 38 5.43 0.39 -16.41
CA ALA A 38 5.29 0.84 -17.79
C ALA A 38 6.39 0.30 -18.70
N GLY A 39 7.65 0.25 -18.21
CA GLY A 39 8.79 -0.32 -18.94
C GLY A 39 8.73 -1.85 -19.10
N ARG A 40 7.93 -2.54 -18.28
CA ARG A 40 7.73 -4.00 -18.31
C ARG A 40 6.59 -4.45 -19.22
N ARG A 41 5.77 -3.54 -19.76
CA ARG A 41 4.75 -3.93 -20.75
C ARG A 41 5.46 -4.66 -21.88
N PRO A 42 5.04 -5.89 -22.25
CA PRO A 42 5.73 -6.65 -23.27
C PRO A 42 5.81 -5.80 -24.53
N ARG A 43 7.03 -5.41 -24.92
CA ARG A 43 7.29 -5.04 -26.31
C ARG A 43 6.77 -6.19 -27.13
N ASP A 44 5.85 -5.91 -28.04
CA ASP A 44 5.27 -6.87 -28.98
C ASP A 44 6.32 -7.90 -29.38
N ILE A 45 6.27 -9.08 -28.75
CA ILE A 45 7.11 -10.20 -29.12
C ILE A 45 6.59 -10.57 -30.48
N LYS A 46 7.28 -10.14 -31.53
CA LYS A 46 7.14 -10.76 -32.84
C LYS A 46 7.44 -12.24 -32.61
N ASP A 47 6.43 -13.07 -32.81
CA ASP A 47 6.46 -14.52 -32.75
C ASP A 47 7.77 -15.06 -33.34
N ASP A 48 8.71 -15.47 -32.47
CA ASP A 48 9.75 -16.41 -32.84
C ASP A 48 9.73 -17.56 -31.83
N ASP A 49 9.25 -18.67 -32.35
CA ASP A 49 8.63 -19.80 -31.67
C ASP A 49 9.70 -20.74 -31.09
N SER A 50 10.46 -20.25 -30.10
CA SER A 50 11.44 -21.07 -29.38
C SER A 50 11.00 -21.27 -27.93
N ALA A 51 10.39 -22.44 -27.66
CA ALA A 51 9.95 -22.88 -26.33
C ALA A 51 11.04 -22.90 -25.25
N GLU A 52 12.31 -22.78 -25.65
CA GLU A 52 13.48 -22.69 -24.76
C GLU A 52 13.67 -21.27 -24.17
N SER A 53 13.27 -20.22 -24.90
CA SER A 53 13.34 -18.83 -24.42
C SER A 53 12.30 -18.55 -23.32
N VAL A 54 11.09 -19.09 -23.45
CA VAL A 54 9.96 -18.89 -22.52
C VAL A 54 10.26 -19.43 -21.12
N ARG A 55 11.00 -20.53 -20.99
CA ARG A 55 11.32 -21.16 -19.70
C ARG A 55 12.41 -20.41 -18.92
N SER A 56 13.35 -19.76 -19.61
CA SER A 56 14.43 -19.00 -18.97
C SER A 56 13.91 -17.69 -18.36
N TYR A 57 12.94 -17.04 -19.01
CA TYR A 57 12.29 -15.83 -18.48
C TYR A 57 11.41 -16.08 -17.25
N LEU A 58 10.72 -17.22 -17.18
CA LEU A 58 9.88 -17.58 -16.03
C LEU A 58 10.68 -17.83 -14.75
N ALA A 59 11.90 -18.37 -14.85
CA ALA A 59 12.74 -18.66 -13.68
C ALA A 59 13.51 -17.42 -13.17
N ALA A 60 13.96 -16.53 -14.05
CA ALA A 60 14.60 -15.27 -13.66
C ALA A 60 13.60 -14.20 -13.19
N GLY A 61 12.38 -14.19 -13.75
CA GLY A 61 11.35 -13.20 -13.42
C GLY A 61 10.65 -13.38 -12.07
N LEU A 62 10.76 -14.54 -11.42
CA LEU A 62 10.09 -14.79 -10.13
C LEU A 62 10.74 -14.06 -8.94
N PHE A 63 12.03 -13.73 -9.02
CA PHE A 63 12.77 -13.04 -7.95
C PHE A 63 12.77 -11.52 -8.09
N GLU A 64 12.39 -11.00 -9.26
CA GLU A 64 12.35 -9.56 -9.57
C GLU A 64 10.92 -9.05 -9.77
N LEU A 65 9.91 -9.79 -9.28
CA LEU A 65 8.55 -9.25 -9.25
C LEU A 65 8.55 -8.06 -8.29
N PRO A 66 8.22 -6.85 -8.78
CA PRO A 66 8.16 -5.68 -7.95
C PRO A 66 7.12 -5.90 -6.88
N GLN A 67 7.51 -5.66 -5.63
CA GLN A 67 6.55 -5.71 -4.54
C GLN A 67 5.71 -4.44 -4.60
N PRO A 68 4.38 -4.54 -4.44
CA PRO A 68 3.53 -3.36 -4.35
C PRO A 68 4.05 -2.41 -3.27
N VAL A 69 4.00 -1.11 -3.53
CA VAL A 69 4.47 -0.12 -2.57
C VAL A 69 3.62 -0.20 -1.30
N ARG A 70 4.31 -0.33 -0.17
CA ARG A 70 3.68 -0.64 1.11
C ARG A 70 3.10 0.62 1.76
N TRP A 71 1.84 0.54 2.17
CA TRP A 71 1.22 1.46 3.12
C TRP A 71 1.76 1.25 4.54
N GLN A 72 2.04 2.35 5.22
CA GLN A 72 2.71 2.40 6.50
C GLN A 72 1.91 3.23 7.50
N ALA A 73 1.92 2.84 8.77
CA ALA A 73 1.22 3.58 9.82
C ALA A 73 2.22 4.10 10.85
N HIS A 74 2.25 5.40 11.10
CA HIS A 74 3.17 5.99 12.07
C HIS A 74 2.51 7.08 12.91
N HIS A 75 2.89 7.16 14.19
CA HIS A 75 2.74 8.42 14.92
C HIS A 75 3.63 9.48 14.27
N ALA A 76 3.22 10.75 14.31
CA ALA A 76 4.04 11.85 13.80
C ALA A 76 5.45 11.90 14.43
N ALA A 77 5.57 11.51 15.71
CA ALA A 77 6.86 11.42 16.40
C ALA A 77 7.66 10.14 16.09
N CYS A 78 6.99 9.10 15.57
CA CYS A 78 7.63 7.85 15.17
C CYS A 78 8.08 7.86 13.72
N ASP A 79 7.60 8.80 12.91
CA ASP A 79 8.05 9.00 11.55
C ASP A 79 9.38 9.75 11.53
N LEU A 80 10.47 9.03 11.30
CA LEU A 80 11.83 9.57 11.25
C LEU A 80 12.13 10.25 9.90
N THR A 81 11.28 10.05 8.91
CA THR A 81 11.43 10.58 7.55
C THR A 81 10.07 11.06 7.05
N PRO A 82 9.50 12.14 7.63
CA PRO A 82 8.28 12.74 7.10
C PRO A 82 8.61 13.35 5.74
N GLU A 83 8.45 12.55 4.68
CA GLU A 83 8.81 12.95 3.34
C GLU A 83 7.77 13.91 2.76
N ALA A 84 8.25 14.93 2.05
CA ALA A 84 7.42 15.92 1.36
C ALA A 84 6.56 15.31 0.23
N GLY A 85 6.81 14.04 -0.12
CA GLY A 85 6.09 13.28 -1.14
C GLY A 85 5.12 12.25 -0.58
N SER A 86 4.83 12.18 0.72
CA SER A 86 3.88 11.20 1.24
C SER A 86 2.42 11.54 0.91
N TYR A 87 1.57 10.52 0.76
CA TYR A 87 0.10 10.67 0.75
C TYR A 87 -0.47 10.23 2.10
N PRO A 88 -0.71 11.15 3.05
CA PRO A 88 -1.19 10.81 4.38
C PRO A 88 -2.72 10.74 4.44
N ILE A 89 -3.21 9.75 5.18
CA ILE A 89 -4.58 9.62 5.68
C ILE A 89 -4.49 9.78 7.20
N PRO A 90 -4.95 10.91 7.78
CA PRO A 90 -4.92 11.13 9.21
C PRO A 90 -5.62 9.99 9.96
N ALA A 91 -5.05 9.54 11.08
CA ALA A 91 -5.65 8.45 11.86
C ALA A 91 -7.09 8.75 12.30
N VAL A 92 -7.41 10.03 12.53
CA VAL A 92 -8.75 10.49 12.90
C VAL A 92 -9.80 10.27 11.80
N ASP A 93 -9.38 10.21 10.54
CA ASP A 93 -10.25 10.11 9.37
C ASP A 93 -10.45 8.65 8.89
N ILE A 94 -9.99 7.64 9.65
CA ILE A 94 -10.07 6.22 9.29
C ILE A 94 -10.33 5.31 10.51
N ARG A 95 -11.20 5.75 11.43
CA ARG A 95 -11.50 5.06 12.71
C ARG A 95 -12.76 4.23 12.69
N THR A 96 -13.53 4.34 11.62
CA THR A 96 -14.77 3.57 11.42
C THR A 96 -14.73 2.84 10.09
N TRP A 97 -15.52 1.77 9.98
CA TRP A 97 -15.70 1.08 8.71
C TRP A 97 -16.24 2.01 7.60
N ALA A 98 -17.11 2.95 7.95
CA ALA A 98 -17.65 3.92 7.00
C ALA A 98 -16.55 4.83 6.44
N GLU A 99 -15.68 5.34 7.30
CA GLU A 99 -14.52 6.16 6.91
C GLU A 99 -13.51 5.35 6.07
N LEU A 100 -13.22 4.10 6.43
CA LEU A 100 -12.35 3.22 5.64
C LEU A 100 -12.92 2.98 4.23
N VAL A 101 -14.24 2.76 4.12
CA VAL A 101 -14.91 2.59 2.82
C VAL A 101 -14.86 3.87 1.99
N GLU A 102 -15.12 5.02 2.60
CA GLU A 102 -15.04 6.33 1.95
C GLU A 102 -13.62 6.61 1.41
N TRP A 103 -12.60 6.40 2.24
CA TRP A 103 -11.21 6.53 1.79
C TRP A 103 -10.84 5.53 0.70
N THR A 104 -11.34 4.29 0.80
CA THR A 104 -11.14 3.30 -0.27
C THR A 104 -11.73 3.79 -1.58
N ALA A 105 -12.93 4.38 -1.57
CA ALA A 105 -13.54 4.94 -2.77
C ALA A 105 -12.70 6.09 -3.35
N GLN A 106 -12.23 7.02 -2.50
CA GLN A 106 -11.35 8.11 -2.93
C GLN A 106 -10.01 7.61 -3.51
N LEU A 107 -9.44 6.56 -2.92
CA LEU A 107 -8.22 5.94 -3.41
C LEU A 107 -8.46 5.22 -4.75
N MET A 108 -9.64 4.63 -4.97
CA MET A 108 -9.97 3.98 -6.24
C MET A 108 -10.03 4.96 -7.44
N GLU A 109 -10.16 6.26 -7.18
CA GLU A 109 -10.02 7.30 -8.21
C GLU A 109 -8.56 7.59 -8.58
N LYS A 110 -7.61 7.04 -7.83
CA LYS A 110 -6.17 7.26 -8.05
C LYS A 110 -5.61 6.12 -8.93
N PRO A 111 -5.05 6.44 -10.11
CA PRO A 111 -4.52 5.40 -11.00
C PRO A 111 -3.39 4.60 -10.36
N TRP A 112 -2.62 5.25 -9.48
CA TRP A 112 -1.50 4.66 -8.79
C TRP A 112 -1.87 3.64 -7.71
N LEU A 113 -3.14 3.57 -7.27
CA LEU A 113 -3.57 2.62 -6.23
C LEU A 113 -3.23 1.17 -6.57
N ALA A 114 -3.30 0.82 -7.87
CA ALA A 114 -3.00 -0.51 -8.38
C ALA A 114 -1.56 -0.97 -8.14
N HIS A 115 -0.65 -0.03 -7.84
CA HIS A 115 0.77 -0.28 -7.57
C HIS A 115 1.08 -0.38 -6.08
N THR A 116 0.06 -0.42 -5.22
CA THR A 116 0.21 -0.39 -3.76
C THR A 116 -0.31 -1.66 -3.09
N ASP A 117 0.05 -1.88 -1.83
CA ASP A 117 -0.46 -2.99 -1.04
C ASP A 117 -1.82 -2.70 -0.36
N TRP A 118 -2.61 -1.73 -0.85
CA TRP A 118 -3.90 -1.36 -0.24
C TRP A 118 -4.85 -2.56 -0.03
N SER A 119 -4.87 -3.50 -0.97
CA SER A 119 -5.66 -4.73 -0.82
C SER A 119 -5.22 -5.59 0.38
N TYR A 120 -3.94 -5.57 0.74
CA TYR A 120 -3.43 -6.22 1.96
C TYR A 120 -3.83 -5.46 3.21
N VAL A 121 -3.90 -4.12 3.17
CA VAL A 121 -4.46 -3.33 4.28
C VAL A 121 -5.90 -3.77 4.54
N LEU A 122 -6.77 -3.77 3.52
CA LEU A 122 -8.19 -4.16 3.67
C LEU A 122 -8.38 -5.59 4.18
N ARG A 123 -7.62 -6.55 3.62
CA ARG A 123 -7.62 -7.94 4.10
C ARG A 123 -7.12 -8.02 5.54
N GLY A 124 -6.12 -7.21 5.89
CA GLY A 124 -5.59 -7.10 7.23
C GLY A 124 -6.65 -6.69 8.23
N VAL A 125 -7.42 -5.63 7.93
CA VAL A 125 -8.53 -5.18 8.81
C VAL A 125 -9.56 -6.30 9.02
N ALA A 126 -9.96 -6.98 7.94
CA ALA A 126 -10.95 -8.05 8.00
C ALA A 126 -10.48 -9.27 8.81
N ASN A 127 -9.18 -9.53 8.85
CA ASN A 127 -8.58 -10.70 9.53
C ASN A 127 -7.97 -10.38 10.90
N GLY A 128 -7.94 -9.11 11.33
CA GLY A 128 -7.34 -8.67 12.59
C GLY A 128 -5.81 -8.51 12.55
N ASP A 129 -5.27 -8.11 11.41
CA ASP A 129 -3.84 -8.03 11.11
C ASP A 129 -3.23 -6.64 11.39
N THR A 130 -1.90 -6.58 11.47
CA THR A 130 -1.15 -5.72 12.41
C THR A 130 -1.23 -4.19 12.32
N ARG A 131 -1.78 -3.55 11.27
CA ARG A 131 -1.63 -2.09 11.07
C ARG A 131 -2.91 -1.26 11.14
N LEU A 132 -4.05 -1.84 10.77
CA LEU A 132 -5.38 -1.29 11.02
C LEU A 132 -6.25 -2.46 11.46
N ILE A 133 -6.70 -2.44 12.71
CA ILE A 133 -7.41 -3.55 13.34
C ILE A 133 -8.84 -3.15 13.69
N ALA A 134 -9.77 -4.10 13.61
CA ALA A 134 -11.09 -3.92 14.17
C ALA A 134 -11.02 -3.95 15.70
N VAL A 135 -11.69 -2.99 16.35
CA VAL A 135 -11.82 -2.92 17.81
C VAL A 135 -13.29 -3.13 18.19
N SER A 136 -13.52 -3.95 19.21
CA SER A 136 -14.84 -4.41 19.67
C SER A 136 -15.38 -3.55 20.80
#